data_AF-A0A3C0WDA2-F1
#
_entry.id   AF-A0A3C0WDA2-F1
#
_cell.length_a   1.000
_cell.length_b   1.000
_cell.length_c   1.000
_cell.angle_alpha   90.00
_cell.angle_beta   90.00
_cell.angle_gamma   90.00
#
_symmetry.space_group_name_H-M   'P 1'
#
loop_
_entity.id
_entity.type
_entity.pdbx_description
1 polymer ?
#
loop_
_entity_poly.entity_id
_entity_poly.type
_entity_poly.pdbx_seq_one_letter_code
_entity_poly.pdbx_strand_id
1 'polypeptide(L)'
;MDTTQIQQGVDLVQAFPWLTLVAVIVPLLILARRDVFPNWGFLILAGVPCLLALLTAFQPDLIAFVLIVDIALIVIPFLDLFTLAKSSHFRAQREHLGVASLSKELDVSFVVHNDGTTSKRVAIRDDVPESFEAIPNLFADTIPPETGMSFNYTLRANERGE
;
A
#
# COMPACT_ATOMS: atom_id res chain seq x y z
N MET A 1 -8.77 20.34 33.94
CA MET A 1 -7.44 20.28 33.28
C MET A 1 -6.89 21.68 33.36
N ASP A 2 -5.81 21.90 34.11
CA ASP A 2 -5.27 23.25 34.34
C ASP A 2 -4.73 23.84 33.04
N THR A 3 -5.24 25.01 32.66
CA THR A 3 -4.87 25.73 31.43
C THR A 3 -3.37 26.01 31.33
N THR A 4 -2.69 26.08 32.47
CA THR A 4 -1.23 26.25 32.57
C THR A 4 -0.44 25.04 32.07
N GLN A 5 -0.94 23.81 32.27
CA GLN A 5 -0.25 22.61 31.78
C GLN A 5 -0.35 22.46 30.26
N ILE A 6 -1.52 22.81 29.69
CA ILE A 6 -1.70 22.80 28.24
C ILE A 6 -0.78 23.84 27.59
N GLN A 7 -0.68 25.04 28.17
CA GLN A 7 0.19 26.10 27.67
C GLN A 7 1.67 25.69 27.66
N GLN A 8 2.15 25.09 28.76
CA GLN A 8 3.53 24.57 28.84
C GLN A 8 3.81 23.47 27.80
N GLY A 9 2.83 22.61 27.52
CA GLY A 9 2.95 21.60 26.47
C GLY A 9 3.08 22.23 25.08
N VAL A 10 2.30 23.28 24.79
CA VAL A 10 2.38 24.02 23.53
C VAL A 10 3.74 24.72 23.38
N ASP A 11 4.24 25.34 24.46
CA ASP A 11 5.54 26.02 24.45
C ASP A 11 6.70 25.05 24.18
N LEU A 12 6.65 23.84 24.74
CA LEU A 12 7.64 22.78 24.46
C LEU A 12 7.60 22.31 23.01
N VAL A 13 6.40 22.15 22.43
CA VAL A 13 6.24 21.77 21.02
C VAL A 13 6.77 22.88 20.10
N GLN A 14 6.52 24.14 20.43
CA GLN A 14 7.03 25.29 19.69
C GLN A 14 8.55 25.46 19.81
N ALA A 15 9.15 25.08 20.95
CA ALA A 15 10.59 25.15 21.16
C ALA A 15 11.36 24.14 20.29
N PHE A 16 10.74 23.02 19.92
CA PHE A 16 11.38 21.95 19.15
C PHE A 16 10.53 21.52 17.93
N PRO A 17 10.33 22.40 16.94
CA PRO A 17 9.51 22.11 15.77
C PRO A 17 10.11 21.01 14.87
N TRP A 18 11.41 20.73 15.03
CA TRP A 18 12.07 19.62 14.35
C TRP A 18 11.67 18.25 14.93
N LEU A 19 11.34 18.16 16.22
CA LEU A 19 10.89 16.90 16.83
C LEU A 19 9.54 16.47 16.27
N THR A 20 8.61 17.41 16.06
CA THR A 20 7.31 17.10 15.43
C THR A 20 7.49 16.67 13.99
N LEU A 21 8.36 17.34 13.23
CA LEU A 21 8.72 16.92 11.88
C LEU A 21 9.29 15.50 11.86
N VAL A 22 10.25 15.19 12.73
CA VAL A 22 10.84 13.84 12.82
C VAL A 22 9.78 12.81 13.21
N ALA A 23 8.91 13.12 14.18
CA ALA A 23 7.84 12.22 14.63
C ALA A 23 6.85 11.88 13.51
N VAL A 24 6.62 12.79 12.56
CA VAL A 24 5.75 12.55 11.39
C VAL A 24 6.51 11.90 10.24
N ILE A 25 7.73 12.36 9.94
CA ILE A 25 8.51 11.91 8.78
C ILE A 25 9.03 10.49 8.97
N VAL A 26 9.49 10.12 10.18
CA VAL A 26 10.10 8.81 10.42
C VAL A 26 9.12 7.66 10.13
N PRO A 27 7.87 7.66 10.63
CA PRO A 27 6.89 6.65 10.25
C PRO A 27 6.64 6.60 8.74
N LEU A 28 6.53 7.76 8.08
CA LEU A 28 6.30 7.83 6.64
C LEU A 28 7.48 7.26 5.84
N LEU A 29 8.73 7.51 6.25
CA LEU A 29 9.92 6.91 5.64
C LEU A 29 10.00 5.40 5.86
N ILE A 30 9.55 4.92 7.02
CA ILE A 30 9.47 3.48 7.30
C ILE A 30 8.41 2.82 6.41
N LEU A 31 7.24 3.45 6.22
CA LEU A 31 6.19 2.96 5.33
C LEU A 31 6.64 3.00 3.86
N ALA A 32 7.29 4.08 3.43
CA ALA A 32 7.81 4.21 2.07
C ALA A 32 8.84 3.13 1.74
N ARG A 33 9.69 2.73 2.71
CA ARG A 33 10.62 1.61 2.55
C ARG A 33 9.96 0.23 2.46
N ARG A 34 8.67 0.12 2.75
CA ARG A 34 7.90 -1.12 2.65
C ARG A 34 7.01 -1.17 1.40
N ASP A 35 7.21 -0.23 0.46
CA ASP A 35 6.38 -0.10 -0.75
C ASP A 35 4.87 -0.01 -0.43
N VAL A 36 4.55 0.53 0.76
CA VAL A 36 3.17 0.74 1.20
C VAL A 36 2.71 2.08 0.68
N PHE A 37 2.01 2.07 -0.44
CA PHE A 37 1.45 3.28 -1.04
C PHE A 37 0.03 3.55 -0.53
N PRO A 38 -0.30 4.79 -0.14
CA PRO A 38 -1.66 5.14 0.23
C PRO A 38 -2.57 5.00 -0.99
N ASN A 39 -3.68 4.30 -0.82
CA ASN A 39 -4.71 4.28 -1.86
C ASN A 39 -5.45 5.63 -1.92
N TRP A 40 -6.06 5.95 -3.07
CA TRP A 40 -6.80 7.21 -3.24
C TRP A 40 -7.94 7.39 -2.24
N GLY A 41 -8.62 6.31 -1.85
CA GLY A 41 -9.69 6.36 -0.85
C GLY A 41 -9.17 6.81 0.53
N PHE A 42 -7.98 6.37 0.91
CA PHE A 42 -7.31 6.76 2.14
C PHE A 42 -6.94 8.24 2.14
N LEU A 43 -6.46 8.76 1.01
CA LEU A 43 -6.17 10.20 0.86
C LEU A 43 -7.43 11.05 1.04
N ILE A 44 -8.56 10.62 0.47
CA ILE A 44 -9.85 11.30 0.64
C ILE A 44 -10.31 11.23 2.10
N LEU A 45 -10.20 10.05 2.73
CA LEU A 45 -10.58 9.85 4.12
C LEU A 45 -9.72 10.69 5.07
N ALA A 46 -8.42 10.86 4.77
CA ALA A 46 -7.53 11.74 5.51
C ALA A 46 -7.88 13.23 5.37
N GLY A 47 -8.66 13.61 4.36
CA GLY A 47 -9.24 14.96 4.25
C GLY A 47 -10.36 15.24 5.25
N VAL A 48 -11.01 14.21 5.80
CA VAL A 48 -12.14 14.35 6.73
C VAL A 48 -11.72 15.08 8.03
N PRO A 49 -10.63 14.69 8.72
CA PRO A 49 -10.07 15.46 9.83
C PRO A 49 -9.86 16.94 9.54
N CYS A 50 -9.29 17.28 8.37
CA CYS A 50 -9.04 18.67 8.00
C CYS A 50 -10.35 19.47 7.90
N LEU A 51 -11.39 18.89 7.29
CA LEU A 51 -12.69 19.53 7.19
C LEU A 51 -13.38 19.66 8.56
N LEU A 52 -13.30 18.61 9.38
CA LEU A 52 -13.85 18.63 10.74
C LEU A 52 -13.14 19.66 11.62
N ALA A 53 -11.81 19.76 11.53
CA ALA A 53 -11.03 20.77 12.23
C ALA A 53 -11.47 22.19 11.85
N LEU A 54 -11.71 22.47 10.56
CA LEU A 54 -12.27 23.75 10.12
C LEU A 54 -13.66 24.02 10.69
N LEU A 55 -14.51 22.98 10.80
CA LEU A 55 -15.85 23.12 11.35
C LEU A 55 -15.84 23.48 12.85
N THR A 56 -14.81 23.06 13.60
CA THR A 56 -14.69 23.43 15.02
C THR A 56 -14.57 24.94 15.25
N ALA A 57 -14.09 25.69 14.25
CA ALA A 57 -14.06 27.16 14.32
C ALA A 57 -15.47 27.79 14.40
N PHE A 58 -16.50 27.10 13.89
CA PHE A 58 -17.88 27.54 13.95
C PHE A 58 -18.68 26.87 15.09
N GLN A 59 -18.33 25.63 15.44
CA GLN A 59 -18.98 24.85 16.49
C GLN A 59 -17.94 24.22 17.43
N PRO A 60 -17.52 24.94 18.50
CA PRO A 60 -16.48 24.47 19.43
C PRO A 60 -16.86 23.18 20.17
N ASP A 61 -18.16 22.91 20.36
CA ASP A 61 -18.65 21.71 21.04
C ASP A 61 -18.27 20.40 20.31
N LEU A 62 -17.89 20.49 19.03
CA LEU A 62 -17.45 19.35 18.23
C LEU A 62 -16.01 18.92 18.51
N ILE A 63 -15.20 19.69 19.27
CA ILE A 63 -13.77 19.39 19.49
C ILE A 63 -13.54 17.97 19.99
N ALA A 64 -14.34 17.52 20.96
CA ALA A 64 -14.21 16.16 21.51
C ALA A 64 -14.49 15.08 20.45
N PHE A 65 -15.47 15.31 19.57
CA PHE A 65 -15.80 14.41 18.47
C PHE A 65 -14.69 14.36 17.42
N VAL A 66 -14.16 15.51 17.01
CA VAL A 66 -13.05 15.59 16.04
C VAL A 66 -11.83 14.84 16.56
N LEU A 67 -11.49 15.00 17.84
CA LEU A 67 -10.36 14.32 18.46
C LEU A 67 -10.53 12.79 18.44
N ILE A 68 -11.75 12.28 18.65
CA ILE A 68 -12.03 10.83 18.54
C ILE A 68 -11.81 10.35 17.09
N VAL A 69 -12.30 11.10 16.10
CA VAL A 69 -12.11 10.76 14.68
C VAL A 69 -10.64 10.75 14.30
N ASP A 70 -9.86 11.73 14.75
CA ASP A 70 -8.42 11.83 14.49
C ASP A 70 -7.66 10.63 15.08
N ILE A 71 -7.96 10.27 16.34
CA ILE A 71 -7.36 9.09 16.97
C ILE A 71 -7.73 7.82 16.20
N ALA A 72 -9.00 7.65 15.83
CA ALA A 72 -9.45 6.47 15.07
C ALA A 72 -8.72 6.38 13.72
N LEU A 73 -8.54 7.50 13.04
CA LEU A 73 -7.85 7.57 11.75
C LEU A 73 -6.35 7.27 11.86
N ILE A 74 -5.73 7.48 13.02
CA ILE A 74 -4.33 7.08 13.25
C ILE A 74 -4.25 5.62 13.66
N VAL A 75 -5.08 5.19 14.60
CA VAL A 75 -4.99 3.86 15.21
C VAL A 75 -5.39 2.75 14.25
N ILE A 76 -6.47 2.93 13.48
CA ILE A 76 -6.97 1.87 12.59
C ILE A 76 -5.94 1.52 11.50
N PRO A 77 -5.39 2.49 10.73
CA PRO A 77 -4.36 2.19 9.73
C PRO A 77 -3.05 1.72 10.36
N PHE A 78 -2.71 2.20 11.57
CA PHE A 78 -1.55 1.71 12.29
C PHE A 78 -1.67 0.22 12.64
N LEU A 79 -2.85 -0.23 13.10
CA LEU A 79 -3.12 -1.64 13.34
C LEU A 79 -3.16 -2.44 12.03
N ASP A 80 -3.73 -1.86 10.97
CA ASP A 80 -3.77 -2.48 9.64
C ASP A 80 -2.36 -2.74 9.07
N LEU A 81 -1.38 -1.88 9.38
CA LEU A 81 0.02 -2.07 8.98
C LEU A 81 0.62 -3.40 9.47
N PHE A 82 0.15 -3.93 10.61
CA PHE A 82 0.59 -5.22 11.12
C PHE A 82 -0.05 -6.41 10.40
N THR A 83 -1.09 -6.19 9.59
CA THR A 83 -1.75 -7.22 8.79
C THR A 83 -1.14 -7.38 7.39
N LEU A 84 -0.28 -6.45 6.98
CA LEU A 84 0.39 -6.46 5.67
C LEU A 84 1.24 -7.72 5.49
N ALA A 85 1.15 -8.30 4.31
CA ALA A 85 1.98 -9.42 3.92
C ALA A 85 3.43 -8.97 3.72
N LYS A 86 4.39 -9.79 4.15
CA LYS A 86 5.80 -9.58 3.81
C LYS A 86 6.07 -10.17 2.44
N SER A 87 7.00 -9.59 1.68
CA SER A 87 7.45 -10.14 0.40
C SER A 87 7.95 -11.58 0.54
N SER A 88 8.55 -11.92 1.68
CA SER A 88 9.01 -13.29 1.99
C SER A 88 7.89 -14.33 2.14
N HIS A 89 6.62 -13.91 2.21
CA HIS A 89 5.48 -14.84 2.24
C HIS A 89 5.03 -15.25 0.84
N PHE A 90 5.60 -14.66 -0.21
CA PHE A 90 5.25 -15.00 -1.58
C PHE A 90 6.46 -15.52 -2.34
N ARG A 91 6.21 -16.56 -3.13
CA ARG A 91 7.18 -17.09 -4.09
C ARG A 91 6.54 -17.14 -5.46
N ALA A 92 7.17 -16.50 -6.43
CA ALA A 92 6.73 -16.51 -7.81
C ALA A 92 7.68 -17.38 -8.64
N GLN A 93 7.12 -18.22 -9.50
CA GLN A 93 7.85 -19.01 -10.48
C GLN A 93 7.21 -18.82 -11.84
N ARG A 94 8.05 -18.61 -12.86
CA ARG A 94 7.62 -18.43 -14.24
C ARG A 94 8.06 -19.65 -15.06
N GLU A 95 7.12 -20.24 -15.76
CA GLU A 95 7.35 -21.35 -16.68
C GLU A 95 7.04 -20.88 -18.11
N HIS A 96 8.05 -20.90 -18.97
CA HIS A 96 7.91 -20.54 -20.38
C HIS A 96 8.85 -21.36 -21.26
N LEU A 97 8.56 -21.42 -22.55
CA LEU A 97 9.50 -21.95 -23.53
C LEU A 97 10.64 -20.95 -23.74
N GLY A 98 11.86 -21.44 -23.87
CA GLY A 98 13.07 -20.60 -23.96
C GLY A 98 13.23 -19.81 -25.26
N VAL A 99 12.35 -19.98 -26.25
CA VAL A 99 12.44 -19.30 -27.55
C VAL A 99 11.07 -18.74 -27.93
N ALA A 100 11.01 -17.42 -28.13
CA ALA A 100 9.85 -16.74 -28.70
C ALA A 100 10.08 -16.49 -30.20
N SER A 101 9.04 -16.67 -31.02
CA SER A 101 9.08 -16.28 -32.44
C SER A 101 8.36 -14.96 -32.63
N LEU A 102 8.89 -14.11 -33.52
CA LEU A 102 8.28 -12.82 -33.86
C LEU A 102 6.80 -13.01 -34.25
N SER A 103 5.93 -12.18 -33.66
CA SER A 103 4.49 -12.17 -33.91
C SER A 103 3.77 -13.50 -33.64
N LYS A 104 4.42 -14.45 -32.95
CA LYS A 104 3.79 -15.69 -32.50
C LYS A 104 3.41 -15.58 -31.03
N GLU A 105 2.22 -16.05 -30.72
CA GLU A 105 1.74 -16.21 -29.36
C GLU A 105 2.57 -17.28 -28.63
N LEU A 106 3.09 -16.89 -27.47
CA LEU A 106 3.81 -17.77 -26.55
C LEU A 106 3.02 -17.89 -25.26
N ASP A 107 2.57 -19.11 -24.97
CA ASP A 107 1.90 -19.39 -23.70
C ASP A 107 2.92 -19.40 -22.55
N VAL A 108 2.61 -18.64 -21.51
CA VAL A 108 3.39 -18.57 -20.30
C VAL A 108 2.49 -18.88 -19.11
N SER A 109 3.01 -19.72 -18.21
CA SER A 109 2.38 -20.00 -16.93
C SER A 109 3.18 -19.35 -15.81
N PHE A 110 2.48 -18.67 -14.91
CA PHE A 110 3.05 -18.03 -13.75
C PHE A 110 2.41 -18.60 -12.51
N VAL A 111 3.21 -19.20 -11.63
CA VAL A 111 2.73 -19.79 -10.38
C VAL A 111 3.15 -18.90 -9.22
N VAL A 112 2.17 -18.44 -8.45
CA VAL A 112 2.40 -17.71 -7.19
C VAL A 112 2.01 -18.58 -6.02
N HIS A 113 2.97 -18.84 -5.16
CA HIS A 113 2.77 -19.47 -3.87
C HIS A 113 2.61 -18.41 -2.78
N ASN A 114 1.56 -18.55 -1.97
CA ASN A 114 1.41 -17.86 -0.71
C ASN A 114 1.90 -18.81 0.40
N ASP A 115 3.14 -18.63 0.83
CA ASP A 115 3.76 -19.34 1.94
C ASP A 115 3.32 -18.76 3.31
N GLY A 116 2.39 -17.80 3.32
CA GLY A 116 1.80 -17.20 4.52
C GLY A 116 0.58 -17.97 5.06
N THR A 117 0.23 -17.69 6.32
CA THR A 117 -0.85 -18.38 7.06
C THR A 117 -2.25 -17.79 6.85
N THR A 118 -2.38 -16.74 6.04
CA THR A 118 -3.67 -16.08 5.75
C THR A 118 -3.86 -15.92 4.25
N SER A 119 -5.11 -15.99 3.77
CA SER A 119 -5.44 -15.66 2.38
C SER A 119 -5.09 -14.21 2.07
N LYS A 120 -4.53 -13.96 0.88
CA LYS A 120 -4.17 -12.61 0.43
C LYS A 120 -4.72 -12.35 -0.97
N ARG A 121 -5.33 -11.17 -1.13
CA ARG A 121 -5.70 -10.66 -2.44
C ARG A 121 -4.45 -10.07 -3.10
N VAL A 122 -4.14 -10.56 -4.28
CA VAL A 122 -2.95 -10.15 -5.04
C VAL A 122 -3.37 -9.57 -6.38
N ALA A 123 -2.58 -8.60 -6.84
CA ALA A 123 -2.64 -8.09 -8.20
C ALA A 123 -1.26 -8.34 -8.82
N ILE A 124 -1.21 -9.16 -9.86
CA ILE A 124 0.02 -9.66 -10.46
C ILE A 124 0.14 -9.07 -11.86
N ARG A 125 1.31 -8.51 -12.15
CA ARG A 125 1.72 -8.06 -13.47
C ARG A 125 3.13 -8.59 -13.71
N ASP A 126 3.34 -9.24 -14.85
CA ASP A 126 4.67 -9.64 -15.26
C ASP A 126 5.44 -8.42 -15.78
N ASP A 127 6.71 -8.33 -15.42
CA ASP A 127 7.61 -7.27 -15.88
C ASP A 127 8.29 -7.74 -17.17
N VAL A 128 7.61 -7.51 -18.29
CA VAL A 128 8.09 -7.90 -19.62
C VAL A 128 8.76 -6.72 -20.32
N PRO A 129 9.78 -6.97 -21.16
CA PRO A 129 10.42 -5.90 -21.92
C PRO A 129 9.42 -5.18 -22.83
N GLU A 130 9.70 -3.93 -23.18
CA GLU A 130 8.84 -3.11 -24.05
C GLU A 130 8.60 -3.73 -25.44
N SER A 131 9.53 -4.59 -25.88
CA SER A 131 9.44 -5.36 -27.12
C SER A 131 8.37 -6.46 -27.08
N PHE A 132 7.80 -6.76 -25.91
CA PHE A 132 6.78 -7.79 -25.70
C PHE A 132 5.44 -7.19 -25.24
N GLU A 133 4.35 -7.83 -25.65
CA GLU A 133 3.01 -7.54 -25.19
C GLU A 133 2.44 -8.75 -24.43
N ALA A 134 1.99 -8.53 -23.19
CA ALA A 134 1.38 -9.54 -22.33
C ALA A 134 -0.15 -9.40 -22.31
N ILE A 135 -0.85 -10.51 -22.59
CA ILE A 135 -2.31 -10.55 -22.66
C ILE A 135 -2.81 -11.74 -21.80
N PRO A 136 -3.52 -11.49 -20.68
CA PRO A 136 -3.76 -10.20 -20.03
C PRO A 136 -2.50 -9.65 -19.33
N ASN A 137 -2.44 -8.34 -19.11
CA ASN A 137 -1.30 -7.66 -18.45
C ASN A 137 -1.47 -7.48 -16.93
N LEU A 138 -2.62 -7.89 -16.38
CA LEU A 138 -2.94 -7.77 -14.97
C LEU A 138 -3.89 -8.89 -14.57
N PHE A 139 -3.50 -9.63 -13.55
CA PHE A 139 -4.33 -10.62 -12.89
C PHE A 139 -4.67 -10.11 -11.50
N ALA A 140 -5.89 -10.34 -11.03
CA ALA A 140 -6.28 -10.01 -9.67
C ALA A 140 -7.11 -11.16 -9.08
N ASP A 141 -6.57 -11.83 -8.08
CA ASP A 141 -7.25 -12.96 -7.42
C ASP A 141 -6.87 -13.07 -5.95
N THR A 142 -7.49 -13.99 -5.22
CA THR A 142 -7.22 -14.29 -3.82
C THR A 142 -6.52 -15.64 -3.71
N ILE A 143 -5.28 -15.64 -3.23
CA ILE A 143 -4.51 -16.87 -3.03
C ILE A 143 -4.75 -17.34 -1.58
N PRO A 144 -5.26 -18.57 -1.37
CA PRO A 144 -5.39 -19.17 -0.03
C PRO A 144 -4.05 -19.29 0.69
N PRO A 145 -4.03 -19.50 2.02
CA PRO A 145 -2.79 -19.74 2.75
C PRO A 145 -2.12 -21.05 2.30
N GLU A 146 -0.79 -21.08 2.37
CA GLU A 146 0.05 -22.26 2.13
C GLU A 146 -0.23 -22.97 0.78
N THR A 147 -0.65 -22.21 -0.23
CA THR A 147 -1.12 -22.75 -1.52
C THR A 147 -0.48 -22.02 -2.71
N GLY A 148 -0.32 -22.73 -3.83
CA GLY A 148 0.09 -22.19 -5.12
C GLY A 148 -1.10 -21.97 -6.06
N MET A 149 -1.11 -20.85 -6.78
CA MET A 149 -2.10 -20.54 -7.81
C MET A 149 -1.39 -20.24 -9.14
N SER A 150 -1.86 -20.87 -10.22
CA SER A 150 -1.33 -20.65 -11.56
C SER A 150 -2.15 -19.64 -12.35
N PHE A 151 -1.46 -18.76 -13.06
CA PHE A 151 -2.00 -17.73 -13.94
C PHE A 151 -1.40 -17.94 -15.32
N ASN A 152 -2.26 -18.10 -16.33
CA ASN A 152 -1.81 -18.30 -17.71
C ASN A 152 -2.07 -17.02 -18.51
N TYR A 153 -1.08 -16.57 -19.27
CA TYR A 153 -1.17 -15.46 -20.22
C TYR A 153 -0.40 -15.82 -21.48
N THR A 154 -0.65 -15.03 -22.50
CA THR A 154 0.04 -15.11 -23.77
C THR A 154 0.98 -13.91 -23.90
N LEU A 155 2.19 -14.17 -24.39
CA LEU A 155 3.14 -13.15 -24.80
C LEU A 155 3.24 -13.07 -26.32
N ARG A 156 3.37 -11.85 -26.84
CA ARG A 156 3.65 -11.58 -28.24
C ARG A 156 4.88 -10.69 -28.37
N ALA A 157 5.90 -11.18 -29.09
CA ALA A 157 7.06 -10.38 -29.45
C ALA A 157 6.74 -9.47 -30.64
N ASN A 158 7.00 -8.17 -30.49
CA ASN A 158 6.78 -7.15 -31.52
C ASN A 158 8.06 -6.82 -32.30
N GLU A 159 9.24 -7.09 -31.73
CA GLU A 159 10.53 -6.83 -32.35
C GLU A 159 11.44 -8.08 -32.37
N ARG A 160 12.51 -8.06 -33.18
CA ARG A 160 13.52 -9.13 -33.23
C ARG A 160 14.81 -8.64 -32.57
N GLY A 161 15.42 -9.48 -31.74
CA GLY A 161 16.83 -9.31 -31.31
C GLY A 161 17.02 -8.82 -29.88
N GLU A 162 16.35 -9.45 -28.92
CA GLU A 162 16.69 -9.40 -27.49
C GLU A 162 17.11 -10.77 -26.97
#